data_AF-A0A8F4N5C6-F1
#
_entry.id   AF-A0A8F4N5C6-F1
#
_cell.length_a   1.000
_cell.length_b   1.000
_cell.length_c   1.000
_cell.angle_alpha   90.00
_cell.angle_beta   90.00
_cell.angle_gamma   90.00
#
_symmetry.space_group_name_H-M   'P 1'
#
loop_
_entity.id
_entity.type
_entity.pdbx_description
1 polymer ?
#
loop_
_entity_poly.entity_id
_entity_poly.type
_entity_poly.pdbx_seq_one_letter_code
_entity_poly.pdbx_strand_id
1 'polypeptide(L)'
;LLDKANLLTLSAPEMTVLVGGLRVLGANYKRLPLGVFTEASESLTNDFFVNLLDMGITWEPSPADDGTYQGKDGSGKVKWTSSRVDLVFGSNSELRALVEVYGADDAQPKFVQDFVAAWDKVMNLDRFDVR
;
A
#
# COMPACT_ATOMS: atom_id res chain seq x y z
N LEU A 1 8.90 -2.52 8.81
CA LEU A 1 7.97 -1.50 8.31
C LEU A 1 7.89 -0.32 9.28
N LEU A 2 7.23 -0.50 10.43
CA LEU A 2 7.02 0.56 11.44
C LEU A 2 8.32 1.24 11.89
N ASP A 3 9.36 0.47 12.19
CA ASP A 3 10.68 1.02 12.56
C ASP A 3 11.26 1.95 11.48
N LYS A 4 11.17 1.55 10.20
CA LYS A 4 11.63 2.39 9.09
C LYS A 4 10.78 3.66 8.92
N ALA A 5 9.46 3.56 9.12
CA ALA A 5 8.57 4.72 9.10
C ALA A 5 8.89 5.70 10.24
N ASN A 6 9.21 5.17 11.43
CA ASN A 6 9.65 5.96 12.59
C ASN A 6 10.94 6.72 12.31
N LEU A 7 11.95 6.07 11.69
CA LEU A 7 13.19 6.73 11.28
C LEU A 7 12.98 7.84 10.23
N LEU A 8 11.89 7.77 9.46
CA LEU A 8 11.48 8.79 8.50
C LEU A 8 10.52 9.83 9.12
N THR A 9 10.30 9.79 10.43
CA THR A 9 9.39 10.69 11.17
C THR A 9 7.94 10.67 10.65
N LEU A 10 7.51 9.54 10.08
CA LEU A 10 6.19 9.38 9.48
C LEU A 10 5.14 9.01 10.54
N SER A 11 3.97 9.61 10.42
CA SER A 11 2.74 9.18 11.08
C SER A 11 2.15 7.94 10.39
N ALA A 12 1.21 7.26 11.06
CA ALA A 12 0.53 6.11 10.48
C ALA A 12 -0.24 6.44 9.18
N PRO A 13 -0.97 7.58 9.05
CA PRO A 13 -1.58 7.98 7.78
C PRO A 13 -0.56 8.22 6.67
N GLU A 14 0.54 8.92 6.94
CA GLU A 14 1.58 9.20 5.94
C GLU A 14 2.24 7.91 5.45
N MET A 15 2.56 6.98 6.35
CA MET A 15 3.06 5.66 5.97
C MET A 15 2.06 4.90 5.09
N THR A 16 0.76 4.99 5.41
CA THR A 16 -0.31 4.28 4.69
C THR A 16 -0.44 4.77 3.25
N VAL A 17 -0.50 6.09 3.04
CA VAL A 17 -0.59 6.66 1.69
C VAL A 17 0.67 6.37 0.88
N LEU A 18 1.86 6.51 1.49
CA LEU A 18 3.13 6.23 0.81
C LEU A 18 3.22 4.77 0.35
N VAL A 19 2.84 3.79 1.19
CA VAL A 19 2.85 2.39 0.77
C VAL A 19 1.87 2.17 -0.38
N GLY A 20 0.62 2.61 -0.26
CA GLY A 20 -0.37 2.40 -1.31
C GLY A 20 0.02 3.04 -2.65
N GLY A 21 0.49 4.29 -2.62
CA GLY A 21 0.93 4.99 -3.82
C GLY A 21 2.18 4.39 -4.46
N LEU A 22 3.20 4.02 -3.67
CA LEU A 22 4.42 3.42 -4.21
C LEU A 22 4.16 2.03 -4.83
N ARG A 23 3.14 1.30 -4.35
CA ARG A 23 2.73 0.03 -4.96
C ARG A 23 2.15 0.23 -6.36
N VAL A 24 1.17 1.11 -6.52
CA VAL A 24 0.53 1.34 -7.84
C VAL A 24 1.47 2.02 -8.83
N LEU A 25 2.42 2.83 -8.35
CA LEU A 25 3.50 3.41 -9.15
C LEU A 25 4.60 2.40 -9.53
N GLY A 26 4.53 1.14 -9.06
CA GLY A 26 5.51 0.11 -9.41
C GLY A 26 6.90 0.35 -8.83
N ALA A 27 7.02 1.10 -7.73
CA ALA A 27 8.30 1.44 -7.09
C ALA A 27 8.89 0.28 -6.26
N ASN A 28 8.45 -0.94 -6.51
CA ASN A 28 8.94 -2.13 -5.83
C ASN A 28 10.38 -2.47 -6.23
N TYR A 29 11.13 -3.02 -5.27
CA TYR A 29 12.43 -3.61 -5.58
C TYR A 29 12.31 -4.68 -6.67
N LYS A 30 13.19 -4.61 -7.68
CA LYS A 30 13.15 -5.46 -8.89
C LYS A 30 11.81 -5.43 -9.65
N ARG A 31 10.96 -4.43 -9.44
CA ARG A 31 9.60 -4.35 -10.00
C ARG A 31 8.77 -5.60 -9.72
N LEU A 32 8.96 -6.23 -8.55
CA LEU A 32 8.18 -7.39 -8.15
C LEU A 32 6.69 -7.04 -8.07
N PRO A 33 5.77 -7.96 -8.41
CA PRO A 33 4.32 -7.70 -8.42
C PRO A 33 3.69 -7.67 -7.01
N LEU A 34 4.48 -7.89 -5.96
CA LEU A 34 4.00 -8.00 -4.59
C LEU A 34 3.32 -6.70 -4.14
N GLY A 35 2.03 -6.77 -3.82
CA GLY A 35 1.26 -5.61 -3.37
C GLY A 35 0.83 -4.66 -4.49
N VAL A 36 1.15 -4.94 -5.77
CA VAL A 36 0.76 -4.09 -6.90
C VAL A 36 -0.67 -4.43 -7.31
N PHE A 37 -1.64 -4.03 -6.47
CA PHE A 37 -3.06 -4.32 -6.68
C PHE A 37 -3.71 -3.28 -7.59
N THR A 38 -3.29 -3.24 -8.85
CA THR A 38 -3.85 -2.36 -9.88
C THR A 38 -3.66 -2.97 -11.26
N GLU A 39 -4.57 -2.65 -12.17
CA GLU A 39 -4.44 -2.96 -13.60
C GLU A 39 -3.75 -1.80 -14.37
N ALA A 40 -3.63 -0.62 -13.75
CA ALA A 40 -3.09 0.59 -14.35
C ALA A 40 -1.80 1.01 -13.63
N SER A 41 -0.77 0.17 -13.73
CA SER A 41 0.56 0.51 -13.18
C SER A 41 1.08 1.84 -13.72
N GLU A 42 1.84 2.56 -12.89
CA GLU A 42 2.36 3.92 -13.15
C GLU A 42 1.28 5.02 -13.13
N SER A 43 0.04 4.69 -12.76
CA SER A 43 -1.02 5.64 -12.44
C SER A 43 -1.19 5.77 -10.92
N LEU A 44 -1.25 6.99 -10.40
CA LEU A 44 -1.46 7.23 -8.97
C LEU A 44 -2.95 7.17 -8.61
N THR A 45 -3.44 5.96 -8.38
CA THR A 45 -4.83 5.65 -7.98
C THR A 45 -4.88 5.09 -6.55
N ASN A 46 -6.07 5.06 -5.94
CA ASN A 46 -6.29 4.40 -4.64
C ASN A 46 -6.56 2.88 -4.76
N ASP A 47 -6.23 2.27 -5.91
CA ASP A 47 -6.53 0.87 -6.22
C ASP A 47 -5.94 -0.12 -5.20
N PHE A 48 -4.77 0.21 -4.63
CA PHE A 48 -4.17 -0.60 -3.58
C PHE A 48 -5.15 -0.83 -2.42
N PHE A 49 -5.81 0.24 -1.95
CA PHE A 49 -6.73 0.17 -0.82
C PHE A 49 -8.04 -0.53 -1.20
N VAL A 50 -8.59 -0.20 -2.38
CA VAL A 50 -9.82 -0.80 -2.90
C VAL A 50 -9.68 -2.31 -3.03
N ASN A 51 -8.61 -2.78 -3.68
CA ASN A 51 -8.39 -4.22 -3.88
C ASN A 51 -7.95 -4.95 -2.61
N LEU A 52 -7.35 -4.26 -1.64
CA LEU A 52 -7.01 -4.86 -0.34
C LEU A 52 -8.25 -5.11 0.52
N LEU A 53 -9.29 -4.29 0.38
CA LEU A 53 -10.57 -4.42 1.09
C LEU A 53 -11.58 -5.32 0.37
N ASP A 54 -11.30 -5.73 -0.87
CA ASP A 54 -12.17 -6.58 -1.67
C ASP A 54 -12.32 -7.97 -1.02
N MET A 55 -13.51 -8.22 -0.47
CA MET A 55 -13.87 -9.52 0.12
C MET A 55 -14.05 -10.64 -0.93
N GLY A 56 -14.06 -10.31 -2.22
CA GLY A 56 -13.97 -11.27 -3.31
C GLY A 56 -12.60 -11.94 -3.44
N ILE A 57 -11.58 -11.44 -2.71
CA ILE A 57 -10.23 -11.98 -2.70
C ILE A 57 -9.96 -12.73 -1.40
N THR A 58 -9.64 -14.01 -1.52
CA THR A 58 -9.19 -14.84 -0.40
C THR A 58 -7.66 -14.92 -0.38
N TRP A 59 -7.06 -14.55 0.75
CA TRP A 59 -5.61 -14.53 0.93
C TRP A 59 -5.10 -15.80 1.62
N GLU A 60 -4.13 -16.46 0.99
CA GLU A 60 -3.48 -17.68 1.51
C GLU A 60 -1.96 -17.53 1.46
N PRO A 61 -1.19 -18.12 2.40
CA PRO A 61 0.26 -18.21 2.28
C PRO A 61 0.67 -18.91 0.98
N SER A 62 1.71 -18.42 0.32
CA SER A 62 2.24 -19.06 -0.88
C SER A 62 2.78 -20.46 -0.56
N PRO A 63 2.58 -21.47 -1.44
CA PRO A 63 3.08 -22.84 -1.21
C PRO A 63 4.61 -22.95 -1.06
N ALA A 64 5.35 -21.95 -1.55
CA ALA A 64 6.81 -21.90 -1.47
C ALA A 64 7.36 -21.51 -0.09
N ASP A 65 6.51 -21.04 0.84
CA ASP A 65 6.88 -20.56 2.19
C ASP A 65 8.02 -19.53 2.19
N ASP A 66 7.97 -18.60 1.25
CA ASP A 66 8.93 -17.51 1.05
C ASP A 66 8.50 -16.18 1.70
N GLY A 67 7.50 -16.26 2.59
CA GLY A 67 6.90 -15.08 3.24
C GLY A 67 5.94 -14.28 2.35
N THR A 68 5.56 -14.82 1.19
CA THR A 68 4.55 -14.23 0.29
C THR A 68 3.18 -14.92 0.44
N TYR A 69 2.18 -14.29 -0.16
CA TYR A 69 0.78 -14.70 -0.13
C TYR A 69 0.17 -14.60 -1.53
N GLN A 70 -0.84 -15.42 -1.79
CA GLN A 70 -1.64 -15.41 -3.00
C GLN A 70 -3.07 -14.96 -2.66
N GLY A 71 -3.55 -13.96 -3.39
CA GLY A 71 -4.95 -13.54 -3.36
C GLY A 71 -5.71 -14.20 -4.50
N LYS A 72 -6.65 -15.08 -4.19
CA LYS A 72 -7.48 -15.81 -5.17
C LYS A 72 -8.87 -15.22 -5.26
N ASP A 73 -9.39 -15.11 -6.48
CA ASP A 73 -10.80 -14.74 -6.71
C ASP A 73 -11.76 -15.91 -6.42
N GLY A 74 -13.08 -15.68 -6.54
CA GLY A 74 -14.10 -16.71 -6.31
C GLY A 74 -14.04 -17.93 -7.24
N SER A 75 -13.26 -17.89 -8.33
CA SER A 75 -12.99 -19.04 -9.20
C SER A 75 -11.79 -19.88 -8.74
N GLY A 76 -11.04 -19.39 -7.75
CA GLY A 76 -9.80 -19.98 -7.26
C GLY A 76 -8.56 -19.57 -8.04
N LYS A 77 -8.69 -18.68 -9.04
CA LYS A 77 -7.56 -18.16 -9.81
C LYS A 77 -6.79 -17.14 -8.98
N VAL A 78 -5.46 -17.25 -8.96
CA VAL A 78 -4.59 -16.24 -8.34
C VAL A 78 -4.71 -14.94 -9.12
N LYS A 79 -5.28 -13.91 -8.47
CA LYS A 79 -5.41 -12.54 -8.99
C LYS A 79 -4.24 -11.68 -8.54
N TRP A 80 -3.86 -11.78 -7.27
CA TRP A 80 -2.84 -10.93 -6.66
C TRP A 80 -1.77 -11.74 -5.93
N THR A 81 -0.59 -11.13 -5.80
CA THR A 81 0.48 -11.63 -4.91
C THR A 81 0.88 -10.54 -3.95
N SER A 82 1.27 -10.93 -2.74
CA SER A 82 1.47 -10.00 -1.64
C SER A 82 2.57 -10.44 -0.70
N SER A 83 3.15 -9.50 0.02
CA SER A 83 4.01 -9.75 1.17
C SER A 83 3.25 -9.52 2.49
N ARG A 84 3.89 -9.84 3.62
CA ARG A 84 3.39 -9.45 4.95
C ARG A 84 3.22 -7.94 5.11
N VAL A 85 4.06 -7.15 4.45
CA VAL A 85 4.02 -5.68 4.53
C VAL A 85 2.76 -5.12 3.92
N ASP A 86 2.19 -5.77 2.91
CA ASP A 86 0.97 -5.29 2.27
C ASP A 86 -0.26 -5.75 3.06
N LEU A 87 -0.30 -7.03 3.48
CA LEU A 87 -1.44 -7.57 4.23
C LEU A 87 -1.57 -7.05 5.67
N VAL A 88 -0.51 -6.47 6.25
CA VAL A 88 -0.61 -5.85 7.59
C VAL A 88 -1.62 -4.70 7.61
N PHE A 89 -1.78 -3.99 6.49
CA PHE A 89 -2.75 -2.91 6.34
C PHE A 89 -4.20 -3.41 6.35
N GLY A 90 -4.45 -4.64 5.91
CA GLY A 90 -5.78 -5.25 5.95
C GLY A 90 -6.09 -6.02 7.24
N SER A 91 -5.08 -6.36 8.05
CA SER A 91 -5.19 -7.26 9.22
C SER A 91 -5.01 -6.56 10.57
N ASN A 92 -4.19 -5.51 10.66
CA ASN A 92 -4.13 -4.69 11.86
C ASN A 92 -5.33 -3.73 11.89
N SER A 93 -6.09 -3.72 12.98
CA SER A 93 -7.34 -2.95 13.08
C SER A 93 -7.16 -1.44 12.91
N GLU A 94 -6.07 -0.88 13.44
CA GLU A 94 -5.79 0.57 13.36
C GLU A 94 -5.37 0.97 11.94
N LEU A 95 -4.51 0.17 11.30
CA LEU A 95 -4.13 0.41 9.90
C LEU A 95 -5.31 0.17 8.96
N ARG A 96 -6.16 -0.84 9.24
CA ARG A 96 -7.34 -1.12 8.44
C ARG A 96 -8.31 0.06 8.44
N ALA A 97 -8.50 0.74 9.57
CA ALA A 97 -9.30 1.95 9.61
C ALA A 97 -8.79 3.04 8.65
N LEU A 98 -7.46 3.16 8.49
CA LEU A 98 -6.86 4.09 7.52
C LEU A 98 -7.05 3.62 6.08
N VAL A 99 -6.94 2.32 5.81
CA VAL A 99 -7.22 1.73 4.49
C VAL A 99 -8.67 1.98 4.09
N GLU A 100 -9.62 1.82 5.02
CA GLU A 100 -11.05 2.07 4.77
C GLU A 100 -11.32 3.54 4.40
N VAL A 101 -10.58 4.49 4.99
CA VAL A 101 -10.65 5.90 4.58
C VAL A 101 -10.17 6.09 3.15
N TYR A 102 -9.00 5.56 2.77
CA TYR A 102 -8.45 5.78 1.42
C TYR A 102 -9.05 4.87 0.34
N GLY A 103 -9.70 3.78 0.73
CA GLY A 103 -10.41 2.87 -0.16
C GLY A 103 -11.87 3.26 -0.43
N ALA A 104 -12.39 4.32 0.20
CA ALA A 104 -13.72 4.82 -0.07
C ALA A 104 -13.85 5.47 -1.46
N ASP A 105 -15.06 5.46 -2.02
CA ASP A 105 -15.36 5.91 -3.39
C ASP A 105 -14.99 7.40 -3.62
N ASP A 106 -15.07 8.24 -2.60
CA ASP A 106 -14.78 9.67 -2.65
C ASP A 106 -13.34 10.02 -2.25
N ALA A 107 -12.52 9.02 -1.90
CA ALA A 107 -11.23 9.25 -1.27
C ALA A 107 -10.06 9.46 -2.25
N GLN A 108 -10.22 9.19 -3.54
CA GLN A 108 -9.12 9.30 -4.51
C GLN A 108 -8.46 10.70 -4.55
N PRO A 109 -9.20 11.83 -4.58
CA PRO A 109 -8.59 13.16 -4.52
C PRO A 109 -7.81 13.40 -3.23
N LYS A 110 -8.35 12.96 -2.08
CA LYS A 110 -7.70 13.06 -0.77
C LYS A 110 -6.42 12.22 -0.73
N PHE A 111 -6.49 10.98 -1.21
CA PHE A 111 -5.35 10.08 -1.30
C PHE A 111 -4.19 10.71 -2.08
N VAL A 112 -4.47 11.29 -3.25
CA VAL A 112 -3.43 11.93 -4.08
C VAL A 112 -2.78 13.11 -3.33
N GLN A 113 -3.59 13.96 -2.69
CA GLN A 113 -3.09 15.10 -1.92
C GLN A 113 -2.21 14.64 -0.76
N ASP A 114 -2.68 13.68 0.03
CA ASP A 114 -1.97 13.17 1.20
C ASP A 114 -0.70 12.41 0.80
N PHE A 115 -0.72 11.66 -0.32
CA PHE A 115 0.46 11.00 -0.88
C PHE A 115 1.54 12.02 -1.27
N VAL A 116 1.16 13.07 -2.00
CA VAL A 116 2.11 14.11 -2.44
C VAL A 116 2.68 14.87 -1.25
N ALA A 117 1.87 15.20 -0.25
CA ALA A 117 2.34 15.85 0.97
C ALA A 117 3.33 14.97 1.76
N ALA A 118 3.01 13.67 1.91
CA ALA A 118 3.91 12.73 2.56
C ALA A 118 5.21 12.52 1.76
N TRP A 119 5.13 12.50 0.42
CA TRP A 119 6.31 12.42 -0.45
C TRP A 119 7.21 13.65 -0.29
N ASP A 120 6.65 14.86 -0.38
CA ASP A 120 7.38 16.11 -0.20
C ASP A 120 8.07 16.18 1.17
N LYS A 121 7.37 15.76 2.24
CA LYS A 121 7.95 15.64 3.58
C LYS A 121 9.21 14.77 3.57
N VAL A 122 9.14 13.57 2.98
CA VAL A 122 10.28 12.64 2.91
C VAL A 122 11.43 13.24 2.11
N MET A 123 11.14 13.90 0.99
CA MET A 123 12.15 14.54 0.14
C MET A 123 12.88 15.69 0.83
N ASN A 124 12.28 16.31 1.84
CA ASN A 124 12.85 17.44 2.55
C ASN A 124 13.39 17.10 3.96
N LEU A 125 13.51 15.82 4.34
CA LEU A 125 13.92 15.42 5.71
C LEU A 125 15.33 15.91 6.11
N ASP A 126 16.25 16.04 5.15
CA ASP A 126 17.64 16.48 5.39
C ASP A 126 17.89 17.95 5.05
N ARG A 127 16.85 18.67 4.57
CA ARG A 127 16.92 20.06 4.11
C ARG A 127 16.89 21.06 5.26
N PHE A 128 17.83 20.93 6.19
CA PHE A 128 18.00 21.84 7.33
C PHE A 128 18.51 23.23 6.93
N ASP A 129 18.99 23.39 5.70
CA ASP A 129 19.49 24.63 5.11
C ASP A 129 18.39 25.66 4.78
N VAL A 130 17.14 25.21 4.61
CA VAL A 130 16.00 26.03 4.16
C VAL A 130 14.81 26.02 5.12
N ARG A 131 15.04 25.60 6.38
CA ARG A 131 14.02 25.50 7.43
C ARG A 131 14.20 26.55 8.52
#